data_AF-A0A829MC95-F1
#
_entry.id   AF-A0A829MC95-F1
#
_cell.length_a   1.000
_cell.length_b   1.000
_cell.length_c   1.000
_cell.angle_alpha   90.00
_cell.angle_beta   90.00
_cell.angle_gamma   90.00
#
_symmetry.space_group_name_H-M   'P 1'
#
loop_
_entity.id
_entity.type
_entity.pdbx_description
1 polymer ?
#
loop_
_entity_poly.entity_id
_entity_poly.type
_entity_poly.pdbx_seq_one_letter_code
_entity_poly.pdbx_strand_id
1 'polypeptide(L)' 'MQKKYADEGHPMSKVDITTLFYDEERADVAEWLAARGWKVQGAHALELAAAYGVEIPELPEDVVEVVKQGNYVTAVLPS' A
#
# COMPACT_ATOMS: atom_id res chain seq x y z
N MET A 1 12.45 -11.52 3.99
CA MET A 1 13.16 -10.27 4.33
C MET A 1 14.57 -10.29 3.73
N GLN A 2 14.90 -9.30 2.89
CA GLN A 2 16.13 -9.26 2.09
C GLN A 2 17.36 -8.96 2.98
N LYS A 3 18.44 -9.74 2.82
CA LYS A 3 19.69 -9.73 3.61
C LYS A 3 20.33 -8.35 3.88
N LYS A 4 19.99 -7.32 3.10
CA LYS A 4 20.59 -5.98 3.14
C LYS A 4 20.39 -5.23 4.48
N TYR A 5 19.29 -5.51 5.18
CA TYR A 5 18.97 -4.84 6.46
C TYR A 5 19.39 -5.64 7.70
N ALA A 6 19.94 -6.84 7.51
CA ALA A 6 20.37 -7.74 8.59
C ALA A 6 21.85 -7.56 8.97
N ASP A 7 22.58 -6.65 8.30
CA ASP A 7 23.97 -6.32 8.63
C ASP A 7 24.03 -5.37 9.83
N GLU A 8 24.63 -5.80 10.94
CA GLU A 8 24.77 -5.01 12.18
C GLU A 8 25.56 -3.70 11.98
N GLY A 9 26.38 -3.60 10.93
CA GLY A 9 27.11 -2.37 10.58
C GLY A 9 26.27 -1.33 9.84
N HIS A 10 25.08 -1.69 9.34
CA HIS A 10 24.24 -0.80 8.55
C HIS A 10 23.45 0.16 9.45
N PRO A 11 23.40 1.48 9.18
CA PRO A 11 22.68 2.45 10.04
C PRO A 11 21.21 2.10 10.30
N MET A 12 20.56 1.44 9.34
CA MET A 12 19.16 1.01 9.44
C MET A 12 18.95 -0.31 10.20
N SER A 13 19.98 -1.10 10.52
CA SER A 13 19.81 -2.37 11.25
C SER A 13 19.50 -2.18 12.73
N LYS A 14 19.75 -0.98 13.27
CA LYS A 14 19.37 -0.58 14.63
C LYS A 14 17.94 -0.06 14.75
N VAL A 15 17.28 0.19 13.62
CA VAL A 15 15.89 0.64 13.59
C VAL A 15 15.01 -0.60 13.48
N ASP A 16 14.26 -0.87 14.53
CA ASP A 16 13.20 -1.86 14.44
C ASP A 16 12.06 -1.29 13.60
N ILE A 17 12.08 -1.56 12.29
CA ILE A 17 11.05 -1.10 11.36
C ILE A 17 9.68 -1.71 11.66
N THR A 18 9.62 -2.80 12.44
CA THR A 18 8.34 -3.44 12.78
C THR A 18 7.50 -2.55 13.70
N THR A 19 8.13 -1.66 14.47
CA THR A 19 7.42 -0.69 15.32
C THR A 19 6.78 0.45 14.54
N LEU A 20 7.01 0.53 13.22
CA LEU A 20 6.42 1.56 12.34
C LEU A 20 5.08 1.11 11.75
N PHE A 21 4.70 -0.16 11.92
CA PHE A 21 3.41 -0.67 11.50
C PHE A 21 2.39 -0.40 12.61
N TYR A 22 1.30 0.26 12.22
CA TYR A 22 0.15 0.50 13.09
C TYR A 22 -0.91 -0.55 12.76
N ASP A 23 -1.32 -1.33 13.75
CA ASP A 23 -2.30 -2.43 13.63
C ASP A 23 -3.72 -2.02 14.04
N GLU A 24 -3.90 -0.75 14.41
CA GLU A 24 -5.19 -0.17 14.74
C GLU A 24 -6.18 -0.32 13.58
N GLU A 25 -7.43 -0.64 13.89
CA GLU A 25 -8.52 -0.63 12.91
C GLU A 25 -8.68 0.79 12.34
N ARG A 26 -8.56 0.92 11.02
CA ARG A 26 -8.68 2.19 10.31
C ARG A 26 -9.73 2.04 9.22
N ALA A 27 -10.54 3.08 9.07
CA ALA A 27 -11.43 3.18 7.93
C ALA A 27 -10.61 3.16 6.63
N ASP A 28 -11.15 2.53 5.58
CA ASP A 28 -10.59 2.66 4.25
C ASP A 28 -10.54 4.16 3.86
N VAL A 29 -9.42 4.59 3.29
CA VAL A 29 -9.18 6.02 3.01
C VAL A 29 -10.17 6.54 1.97
N ALA A 30 -10.52 5.73 0.98
CA ALA A 30 -11.48 6.14 -0.05
C ALA A 30 -12.89 6.23 0.53
N GLU A 31 -13.30 5.27 1.35
CA GLU A 31 -14.58 5.32 2.08
C GLU A 31 -14.66 6.54 3.02
N TRP A 32 -13.59 6.80 3.77
CA TRP A 32 -13.52 7.91 4.72
C TRP A 32 -13.65 9.27 4.03
N LEU A 33 -13.00 9.45 2.87
CA LEU A 33 -13.09 10.66 2.06
C LEU A 33 -14.45 10.79 1.39
N ALA A 34 -14.98 9.70 0.81
CA ALA A 34 -16.29 9.69 0.15
C ALA A 34 -17.42 10.08 1.12
N ALA A 35 -17.38 9.56 2.35
CA ALA A 35 -18.33 9.93 3.41
C ALA A 35 -18.33 11.42 3.77
N ARG A 36 -17.29 12.16 3.36
CA ARG A 36 -17.12 13.61 3.60
C ARG A 36 -17.37 14.46 2.35
N GLY A 37 -18.06 13.91 1.37
CA GLY A 37 -18.48 14.62 0.16
C GLY A 37 -17.41 14.70 -0.93
N TRP A 38 -16.27 14.03 -0.76
CA TRP A 38 -15.26 13.96 -1.81
C TRP A 38 -15.68 12.97 -2.88
N LYS A 39 -15.42 13.32 -4.14
CA LYS A 39 -15.43 12.33 -5.22
C LYS A 39 -14.06 11.66 -5.23
N VAL A 40 -14.05 10.35 -5.02
CA VAL A 40 -12.81 9.58 -4.87
C VAL A 40 -12.66 8.59 -6.01
N GLN A 41 -11.43 8.40 -6.47
CA GLN A 41 -11.00 7.33 -7.36
C GLN A 41 -9.81 6.63 -6.72
N GLY A 42 -9.77 5.31 -6.82
CA GLY A 42 -8.64 4.53 -6.33
C GLY A 42 -8.34 3.36 -7.25
N ALA A 43 -7.11 2.88 -7.18
CA ALA A 43 -6.68 1.64 -7.81
C ALA A 43 -5.53 1.04 -7.01
N HIS A 44 -5.48 -0.29 -6.91
CA HIS A 44 -4.34 -0.98 -6.34
C HIS A 44 -3.26 -1.25 -7.40
N ALA A 45 -2.04 -1.58 -6.97
CA ALA A 45 -0.90 -1.68 -7.88
C ALA A 45 -1.10 -2.69 -9.03
N LEU A 46 -1.77 -3.83 -8.77
CA LEU A 46 -2.03 -4.85 -9.80
C LEU A 46 -3.02 -4.37 -10.88
N GLU A 47 -4.05 -3.59 -10.51
CA GLU A 47 -4.99 -2.99 -11.47
C GLU A 47 -4.26 -2.01 -12.39
N LEU A 48 -3.39 -1.17 -11.81
CA LEU A 48 -2.58 -0.22 -12.58
C LEU A 48 -1.59 -0.93 -13.51
N ALA A 49 -0.93 -1.99 -13.03
CA ALA A 49 -0.03 -2.77 -13.86
C ALA A 49 -0.75 -3.40 -15.06
N ALA A 50 -1.92 -3.99 -14.85
CA ALA A 50 -2.75 -4.50 -15.93
C ALA A 50 -3.17 -3.39 -16.91
N ALA A 51 -3.61 -2.23 -16.40
CA ALA A 51 -4.01 -1.09 -17.23
C ALA A 51 -2.85 -0.52 -18.07
N TYR A 52 -1.62 -0.61 -17.58
CA TYR A 52 -0.42 -0.15 -18.28
C TYR A 52 0.29 -1.24 -19.10
N GLY A 53 -0.22 -2.47 -19.10
CA GLY A 53 0.41 -3.59 -19.82
C GLY A 53 1.75 -4.02 -19.20
N VAL A 54 1.93 -3.81 -17.90
CA VAL A 54 3.10 -4.28 -17.16
C VAL A 54 2.85 -5.72 -16.72
N GLU A 55 3.69 -6.63 -17.20
CA GLU A 55 3.66 -8.02 -16.76
C GLU A 55 4.18 -8.14 -15.32
N ILE A 56 3.36 -8.71 -14.45
CA ILE A 56 3.74 -9.05 -13.08
C ILE A 56 3.92 -10.56 -13.00
N PRO A 57 5.03 -11.06 -12.43
CA PRO A 57 5.23 -12.49 -12.23
C PRO A 57 4.13 -13.04 -11.31
N GLU A 58 3.89 -14.35 -11.38
CA GLU A 58 2.96 -15.00 -10.45
C GLU A 58 3.42 -14.75 -9.01
N LEU A 59 2.54 -14.13 -8.21
CA LEU A 59 2.80 -13.80 -6.82
C LEU A 59 2.08 -14.81 -5.93
N PRO A 60 2.70 -15.21 -4.79
CA PRO A 60 2.00 -15.93 -3.75
C PRO A 60 0.72 -15.23 -3.29
N GLU A 61 -0.31 -15.99 -2.92
CA GLU A 61 -1.63 -15.46 -2.55
C GLU A 61 -1.55 -14.44 -1.39
N ASP A 62 -0.74 -14.73 -0.37
CA ASP A 62 -0.51 -13.84 0.77
C ASP A 62 0.11 -12.50 0.34
N VAL A 63 1.01 -12.52 -0.64
CA VAL A 63 1.60 -11.31 -1.23
C VAL A 63 0.56 -10.53 -2.03
N VAL A 64 -0.28 -11.22 -2.81
CA VAL A 64 -1.37 -10.59 -3.58
C VAL A 64 -2.32 -9.84 -2.65
N GLU A 65 -2.72 -10.45 -1.54
CA GLU A 65 -3.63 -9.82 -0.58
C GLU A 65 -3.01 -8.58 0.07
N VAL A 66 -1.73 -8.62 0.45
CA VAL A 66 -1.04 -7.42 0.96
C VAL A 66 -0.94 -6.32 -0.10
N VAL A 67 -0.69 -6.66 -1.36
CA VAL A 67 -0.62 -5.66 -2.44
C VAL A 67 -1.97 -5.00 -2.68
N LYS A 68 -3.08 -5.73 -2.60
CA LYS A 68 -4.44 -5.19 -2.75
C LYS A 68 -4.84 -4.23 -1.62
N GLN A 69 -4.23 -4.36 -0.45
CA GLN A 69 -4.44 -3.42 0.67
C GLN A 69 -3.81 -2.03 0.39
N GLY A 70 -2.78 -1.98 -0.46
CA GLY A 70 -2.13 -0.73 -0.86
C GLY A 70 -2.86 -0.04 -2.03
N ASN A 71 -3.51 1.09 -1.76
CA ASN A 71 -4.26 1.84 -2.76
C ASN A 71 -3.62 3.18 -3.11
N TYR A 72 -3.56 3.49 -4.40
CA TYR A 72 -3.37 4.86 -4.88
C TYR A 72 -4.73 5.54 -4.90
N VAL A 73 -4.86 6.70 -4.28
CA VAL A 73 -6.14 7.41 -4.15
C VAL A 73 -6.01 8.83 -4.67
N THR A 74 -6.94 9.23 -5.52
CA THR A 74 -7.16 10.62 -5.92
C THR A 74 -8.54 11.07 -5.43
N ALA A 75 -8.64 12.24 -4.82
CA ALA A 75 -9.89 12.78 -4.34
C ALA A 75 -10.05 14.25 -4.73
N VAL A 76 -11.26 14.62 -5.14
CA VAL A 76 -11.63 16.00 -5.48
C VAL A 76 -12.88 16.39 -4.70
N LEU A 77 -12.84 17.54 -4.02
CA LEU A 77 -14.02 18.11 -3.39
C LEU A 77 -14.85 18.83 -4.46
N PRO A 78 -16.11 18.41 -4.71
CA PRO A 78 -16.98 19.10 -5.66
C PRO A 78 -17.27 20.54 -5.18
N SER A 79 -17.20 21.49 -6.12
CA SER A 79 -17.52 22.91 -5.90
C SER A 79 -18.98 23.17 -5.57
#